data_AF-A0A813H8W4-F1
#
_entry.id   AF-A0A813H8W4-F1
#
_cell.length_a   1.000
_cell.length_b   1.000
_cell.length_c   1.000
_cell.angle_alpha   90.00
_cell.angle_beta   90.00
_cell.angle_gamma   90.00
#
_symmetry.space_group_name_H-M   'P 1'
#
loop_
_entity.id
_entity.type
_entity.pdbx_description
1 polymer ?
#
loop_
_entity_poly.entity_id
_entity_poly.type
_entity_poly.pdbx_seq_one_letter_code
_entity_poly.pdbx_strand_id
1 'polypeptide(L)'
;MSVLPLHVRGMAPDLDIVSIDSSPSCIAAMLSNHATADGLQWEVQDVRNLALGSPVAALGPFDGAVEKGCLDALLCSSEAEASSYIGGLASLLAPGAKLLIVSNSPARHRHLTARFEVQEVTPVFPQAEAPVAKRPTADAGDVPTSWPTAAVLAAAAEGPIEVL
;
A
#
# COMPACT_ATOMS: atom_id res chain seq x y z
N MET A 1 -13.80 -12.68 -11.31
CA MET A 1 -12.34 -12.52 -11.37
C MET A 1 -12.06 -11.30 -12.22
N SER A 2 -11.55 -10.22 -11.61
CA SER A 2 -11.20 -8.99 -12.34
C SER A 2 -9.85 -9.21 -13.04
N VAL A 3 -9.88 -9.29 -14.37
CA VAL A 3 -8.67 -9.33 -15.21
C VAL A 3 -8.31 -7.89 -15.57
N LEU A 4 -7.83 -7.15 -14.57
CA LEU A 4 -7.13 -5.90 -14.86
C LEU A 4 -5.79 -6.27 -15.49
N PRO A 5 -5.48 -5.79 -16.69
CA PRO A 5 -4.20 -6.07 -17.32
C PRO A 5 -3.09 -5.40 -16.49
N LEU A 6 -2.25 -6.22 -15.86
CA LEU A 6 -1.00 -5.79 -15.24
C LEU A 6 -0.03 -5.38 -16.35
N HIS A 7 0.08 -4.07 -16.59
CA HIS A 7 1.06 -3.53 -17.50
C HIS A 7 2.37 -3.33 -16.74
N VAL A 8 3.24 -4.33 -16.76
CA VAL A 8 4.64 -4.15 -16.38
C VAL A 8 5.31 -3.45 -17.57
N ARG A 9 5.37 -2.11 -17.57
CA ARG A 9 6.21 -1.39 -18.52
C ARG A 9 7.65 -1.82 -18.26
N GLY A 10 8.35 -2.23 -19.32
CA GLY A 10 9.60 -2.97 -19.30
C GLY A 10 10.40 -2.73 -18.03
N MET A 11 10.52 -3.78 -17.20
CA MET A 11 11.40 -3.74 -16.05
C MET A 11 12.71 -3.14 -16.54
N ALA A 12 13.19 -2.09 -15.87
CA ALA A 12 14.59 -1.75 -15.99
C ALA A 12 15.33 -3.06 -15.65
N PRO A 13 16.02 -3.69 -16.61
CA PRO A 13 16.54 -5.04 -16.46
C PRO A 13 17.58 -5.16 -15.34
N ASP A 14 17.97 -4.01 -14.78
CA ASP A 14 18.97 -3.85 -13.72
C ASP A 14 18.34 -3.53 -12.34
N LEU A 15 17.02 -3.69 -12.16
CA LEU A 15 16.37 -3.49 -10.86
C LEU A 15 16.33 -4.78 -10.05
N ASP A 16 17.04 -4.76 -8.92
CA ASP A 16 16.89 -5.74 -7.85
C ASP A 16 15.75 -5.31 -6.91
N ILE A 17 14.72 -6.14 -6.85
CA ILE A 17 13.49 -5.89 -6.08
C ILE A 17 13.32 -6.99 -5.05
N VAL A 18 13.10 -6.59 -3.80
CA VAL A 18 12.54 -7.48 -2.77
C VAL A 18 11.09 -7.11 -2.51
N SER A 19 10.19 -8.08 -2.67
CA SER A 19 8.78 -7.95 -2.33
C SER A 19 8.49 -8.75 -1.07
N ILE A 20 7.82 -8.13 -0.11
CA ILE A 20 7.52 -8.75 1.18
C ILE A 20 6.03 -8.75 1.49
N ASP A 21 5.58 -9.82 2.14
CA ASP A 21 4.23 -9.94 2.68
C ASP A 21 4.27 -10.80 3.95
N SER A 22 3.40 -10.50 4.91
CA SER A 22 3.24 -11.33 6.12
C SER A 22 2.61 -12.69 5.85
N SER A 23 1.93 -12.85 4.69
CA SER A 23 1.20 -14.05 4.30
C SER A 23 2.08 -15.03 3.52
N PRO A 24 2.39 -16.22 4.08
CA PRO A 24 3.13 -17.25 3.36
C PRO A 24 2.43 -17.70 2.07
N SER A 25 1.10 -17.75 2.08
CA SER A 25 0.32 -18.13 0.90
C SER A 25 0.37 -17.07 -0.21
N CYS A 26 0.44 -15.79 0.14
CA CYS A 26 0.61 -14.71 -0.84
C CYS A 26 1.96 -14.85 -1.53
N ILE A 27 3.04 -14.96 -0.74
CA ILE A 27 4.40 -15.15 -1.25
C ILE A 27 4.52 -16.40 -2.12
N ALA A 28 3.97 -17.54 -1.69
CA ALA A 28 4.00 -18.78 -2.48
C ALA A 28 3.28 -18.62 -3.84
N ALA A 29 2.13 -17.94 -3.86
CA ALA A 29 1.40 -17.67 -5.10
C ALA A 29 2.19 -16.74 -6.03
N MET A 30 2.80 -15.69 -5.48
CA MET A 30 3.58 -14.73 -6.27
C MET A 30 4.86 -15.34 -6.83
N LEU A 31 5.58 -16.14 -6.04
CA LEU A 31 6.71 -16.95 -6.50
C LEU A 31 6.30 -17.84 -7.67
N SER A 32 5.16 -18.54 -7.57
CA SER A 32 4.68 -19.40 -8.65
C SER A 32 4.34 -18.61 -9.93
N ASN A 33 3.77 -17.41 -9.80
CA ASN A 33 3.34 -16.60 -10.93
C ASN A 33 4.48 -15.84 -11.60
N HIS A 34 5.59 -15.63 -10.89
CA HIS A 34 6.73 -14.83 -11.33
C HIS A 34 8.06 -15.58 -11.23
N ALA A 35 8.03 -16.92 -11.30
CA ALA A 35 9.21 -17.78 -11.14
C ALA A 35 10.34 -17.51 -12.15
N THR A 36 10.02 -16.89 -13.28
CA THR A 36 10.98 -16.55 -14.35
C THR A 36 11.35 -15.07 -14.39
N ALA A 37 10.95 -14.28 -13.38
CA ALA A 37 11.29 -12.86 -13.31
C ALA A 37 12.69 -12.70 -12.69
N ASP A 38 13.65 -12.25 -13.50
CA ASP A 38 14.98 -11.91 -13.02
C ASP A 38 14.95 -10.66 -12.11
N GLY A 39 15.84 -10.60 -11.12
CA GLY A 39 15.94 -9.47 -10.19
C GLY A 39 14.84 -9.39 -9.13
N LEU A 40 13.89 -10.33 -9.07
CA LEU A 40 12.78 -10.30 -8.11
C LEU A 40 12.91 -11.37 -7.02
N GLN A 41 13.00 -10.91 -5.77
CA GLN A 41 13.03 -11.73 -4.57
C GLN A 41 11.72 -11.59 -3.81
N TRP A 42 11.30 -12.67 -3.16
CA TRP A 42 10.05 -12.72 -2.40
C TRP A 42 10.31 -13.23 -0.99
N GLU A 43 9.90 -12.46 0.02
CA GLU A 43 10.17 -12.79 1.42
C GLU A 43 8.91 -12.74 2.28
N VAL A 44 8.75 -13.75 3.15
CA VAL A 44 7.70 -13.73 4.16
C VAL A 44 8.18 -12.90 5.34
N GLN A 45 7.65 -11.69 5.50
CA GLN A 45 8.05 -10.78 6.55
C GLN A 45 6.88 -9.93 7.04
N ASP A 46 6.76 -9.81 8.37
CA ASP A 46 5.85 -8.85 8.98
C ASP A 46 6.49 -7.46 8.97
N VAL A 47 5.84 -6.51 8.31
CA VAL A 47 6.31 -5.13 8.16
C VAL A 47 6.38 -4.36 9.50
N ARG A 48 5.68 -4.83 10.53
CA ARG A 48 5.78 -4.25 11.88
C ARG A 48 7.14 -4.50 12.52
N ASN A 49 7.88 -5.48 12.00
CA ASN A 49 9.16 -5.98 12.52
C ASN A 49 10.30 -5.80 11.51
N LEU A 50 10.33 -4.67 10.77
CA LEU A 50 11.40 -4.34 9.81
C LEU A 50 12.70 -3.83 10.46
N ALA A 51 12.95 -4.19 11.71
CA ALA A 51 14.11 -3.71 12.46
C ALA A 51 15.44 -4.25 11.88
N LEU A 52 16.54 -3.60 12.26
CA LEU A 52 17.90 -4.07 12.04
C LEU A 52 18.03 -5.52 12.54
N GLY A 53 18.45 -6.42 11.66
CA GLY A 53 18.54 -7.86 11.92
C GLY A 53 17.39 -8.70 11.36
N SER A 54 16.36 -8.08 10.77
CA SER A 54 15.42 -8.83 9.93
C SER A 54 16.10 -9.34 8.65
N PRO A 55 15.62 -10.45 8.04
CA PRO A 55 16.16 -10.93 6.77
C PRO A 55 16.21 -9.85 5.68
N VAL A 56 15.17 -9.01 5.61
CA VAL A 56 15.10 -7.90 4.65
C VAL A 56 16.13 -6.82 4.95
N ALA A 57 16.44 -6.56 6.23
CA ALA A 57 17.47 -5.58 6.61
C ALA A 57 18.87 -5.97 6.15
N ALA A 58 19.13 -7.26 5.95
CA ALA A 58 20.41 -7.74 5.43
C ALA A 58 20.61 -7.47 3.92
N LEU A 59 19.53 -7.13 3.21
CA LEU A 59 19.55 -6.84 1.77
C LEU A 59 19.74 -5.34 1.46
N GLY A 60 19.62 -4.48 2.47
CA GLY A 60 19.69 -3.02 2.32
C GLY A 60 21.10 -2.43 2.49
N PRO A 61 21.23 -1.09 2.36
CA PRO A 61 20.15 -0.11 2.22
C PRO A 61 19.55 -0.09 0.80
N PHE A 62 18.26 0.23 0.68
CA PHE A 62 17.55 0.30 -0.60
C PHE A 62 17.49 1.73 -1.16
N ASP A 63 17.58 1.86 -2.48
CA ASP A 63 17.47 3.15 -3.19
C ASP A 63 16.03 3.66 -3.33
N GLY A 64 15.05 2.82 -3.00
CA GLY A 64 13.66 3.22 -2.94
C GLY A 64 12.72 2.15 -2.41
N ALA A 65 11.48 2.54 -2.18
CA ALA A 65 10.41 1.65 -1.75
C ALA A 65 9.05 2.07 -2.33
N VAL A 66 8.19 1.08 -2.50
CA VAL A 66 6.79 1.26 -2.88
C VAL A 66 5.92 0.67 -1.78
N GLU A 67 5.02 1.48 -1.24
CA GLU A 67 4.02 1.08 -0.26
C GLU A 67 2.64 1.35 -0.84
N LYS A 68 1.75 0.37 -0.72
CA LYS A 68 0.37 0.50 -1.17
C LYS A 68 -0.58 -0.17 -0.19
N GLY A 69 -1.35 0.66 0.52
CA GLY A 69 -2.49 0.25 1.35
C GLY A 69 -2.16 -0.56 2.62
N CYS A 70 -0.93 -1.00 2.83
CA CYS A 70 -0.50 -1.66 4.06
C CYS A 70 -0.49 -0.67 5.22
N LEU A 71 0.01 0.55 4.99
CA LEU A 71 -0.03 1.61 5.99
C LEU A 71 -1.46 1.93 6.42
N ASP A 72 -2.42 1.95 5.49
CA ASP A 72 -3.84 2.18 5.79
C ASP A 72 -4.41 1.10 6.69
N ALA A 73 -4.08 -0.17 6.42
CA ALA A 73 -4.52 -1.29 7.25
C ALA A 73 -3.95 -1.17 8.67
N LEU A 74 -2.68 -0.79 8.82
CA LEU A 74 -2.06 -0.60 10.13
C LEU A 74 -2.64 0.61 10.89
N LEU A 75 -2.98 1.69 10.19
CA LEU A 75 -3.67 2.84 10.79
C LEU A 75 -5.06 2.49 11.34
N CYS A 76 -5.74 1.51 10.74
CA CYS A 76 -6.99 0.97 11.28
C CYS A 76 -6.78 0.11 12.53
N SER A 77 -5.60 -0.51 12.68
CA SER A 77 -5.26 -1.34 13.84
C SER A 77 -4.73 -0.51 15.01
N SER A 78 -3.61 0.20 14.83
CA SER A 78 -3.04 1.05 15.86
C SER A 78 -2.03 2.08 15.34
N GLU A 79 -1.97 3.25 15.98
CA GLU A 79 -0.95 4.27 15.71
C GLU A 79 0.48 3.76 15.95
N ALA A 80 0.65 2.90 16.95
CA ALA A 80 1.96 2.38 17.33
C ALA A 80 2.52 1.45 16.24
N GLU A 81 1.68 0.58 15.65
CA GLU A 81 2.09 -0.29 14.55
C GLU A 81 2.39 0.50 13.28
N ALA A 82 1.55 1.49 12.93
CA ALA A 82 1.82 2.38 11.80
C ALA A 82 3.15 3.15 11.98
N SER A 83 3.40 3.68 13.18
CA SER A 83 4.67 4.36 13.48
C SER A 83 5.87 3.41 13.47
N SER A 84 5.73 2.19 13.99
CA SER A 84 6.79 1.17 13.97
C SER A 84 7.14 0.80 12.53
N TYR A 85 6.13 0.55 11.70
CA TYR A 85 6.31 0.23 10.29
C TYR A 85 7.06 1.35 9.54
N ILE A 86 6.57 2.60 9.63
CA ILE A 86 7.22 3.72 8.93
C ILE A 86 8.64 3.98 9.46
N GLY A 87 8.88 3.77 10.76
CA GLY A 87 10.21 3.81 11.34
C GLY A 87 11.15 2.75 10.78
N GLY A 88 10.70 1.50 10.72
CA GLY A 88 11.46 0.39 10.14
C GLY A 88 11.74 0.62 8.66
N LEU A 89 10.72 0.99 7.88
CA LEU A 89 10.86 1.31 6.46
C LEU A 89 11.89 2.42 6.22
N ALA A 90 11.83 3.51 6.98
CA ALA A 90 12.81 4.60 6.86
C ALA A 90 14.24 4.14 7.17
N SER A 91 14.43 3.19 8.10
CA SER A 91 15.75 2.65 8.46
C SER A 91 16.36 1.74 7.38
N LEU A 92 15.54 1.21 6.49
CA LEU A 92 15.97 0.35 5.38
C LEU A 92 16.37 1.16 4.15
N LEU A 93 16.00 2.45 4.07
CA LEU A 93 16.23 3.29 2.92
C LEU A 93 17.57 4.04 3.01
N ALA A 94 18.28 4.11 1.88
CA ALA A 94 19.47 4.93 1.77
C ALA A 94 19.11 6.43 1.90
N PRO A 95 20.04 7.29 2.38
CA PRO A 95 19.83 8.74 2.34
C PRO A 95 19.52 9.22 0.90
N GLY A 96 18.41 9.93 0.73
CA GLY A 96 17.96 10.42 -0.59
C GLY A 96 17.11 9.44 -1.40
N ALA A 97 16.92 8.21 -0.91
CA ALA A 97 16.03 7.22 -1.51
C ALA A 97 14.60 7.73 -1.65
N LYS A 98 13.87 7.21 -2.64
CA LYS A 98 12.50 7.62 -2.94
C LYS A 98 11.49 6.63 -2.39
N LEU A 99 10.45 7.16 -1.75
CA LEU A 99 9.33 6.37 -1.22
C LEU A 99 8.05 6.80 -1.93
N LEU A 100 7.45 5.87 -2.70
CA LEU A 100 6.12 6.04 -3.28
C LEU A 100 5.07 5.41 -2.36
N ILE A 101 4.07 6.20 -1.97
CA ILE A 101 2.96 5.74 -1.11
C ILE A 101 1.65 5.93 -1.83
N VAL A 102 0.88 4.85 -1.95
CA VAL A 102 -0.50 4.85 -2.40
C VAL A 102 -1.40 4.53 -1.22
N SER A 103 -2.13 5.54 -0.74
CA SER A 103 -2.95 5.43 0.46
C SER A 103 -4.24 6.25 0.34
N ASN A 104 -5.32 5.71 0.90
CA ASN A 104 -6.63 6.31 1.00
C ASN A 104 -6.82 7.08 2.33
N SER A 105 -5.87 7.02 3.27
CA SER A 105 -6.00 7.64 4.59
C SER A 105 -5.19 8.93 4.70
N PRO A 106 -5.81 10.10 4.93
CA PRO A 106 -5.07 11.33 5.21
C PRO A 106 -4.28 11.26 6.53
N ALA A 107 -4.66 10.36 7.45
CA ALA A 107 -3.98 10.17 8.73
C ALA A 107 -2.52 9.70 8.59
N ARG A 108 -2.11 9.23 7.40
CA ARG A 108 -0.72 8.85 7.10
C ARG A 108 0.28 9.99 7.27
N HIS A 109 -0.12 11.23 6.98
CA HIS A 109 0.83 12.34 6.84
C HIS A 109 1.66 12.56 8.10
N ARG A 110 1.06 12.47 9.29
CA ARG A 110 1.78 12.64 10.57
C ARG A 110 2.93 11.65 10.79
N HIS A 111 2.82 10.44 10.23
CA HIS A 111 3.85 9.41 10.35
C HIS A 111 4.98 9.61 9.34
N LEU A 112 4.66 10.18 8.18
CA LEU A 112 5.59 10.42 7.09
C LEU A 112 6.41 11.68 7.28
N THR A 113 5.77 12.81 7.65
CA THR A 113 6.44 14.12 7.76
C THR A 113 7.50 14.16 8.85
N ALA A 114 7.48 13.21 9.79
CA ALA A 114 8.51 13.07 10.81
C ALA A 114 9.83 12.49 10.27
N ARG A 115 9.82 11.86 9.09
CA ARG A 115 10.96 11.08 8.55
C ARG A 115 11.26 11.35 7.08
N PHE A 116 10.31 11.89 6.34
CA PHE A 116 10.40 12.12 4.90
C PHE A 116 9.98 13.54 4.55
N GLU A 117 10.67 14.12 3.56
CA GLU A 117 10.16 15.28 2.85
C GLU A 117 9.03 14.84 1.92
N VAL A 118 7.81 15.33 2.15
CA VAL A 118 6.63 14.95 1.38
C VAL A 118 6.42 15.97 0.25
N GLN A 119 6.87 15.63 -0.95
CA GLN A 119 6.61 16.40 -2.17
C GLN A 119 5.43 15.77 -2.90
N GLU A 120 4.28 16.45 -2.89
CA GLU A 120 3.07 16.15 -3.68
C GLU A 120 2.13 15.04 -3.15
N VAL A 121 0.86 15.40 -2.97
CA VAL A 121 -0.25 14.47 -2.68
C VAL A 121 -1.28 14.64 -3.77
N THR A 122 -1.20 13.77 -4.77
CA THR A 122 -2.14 13.80 -5.89
C THR A 122 -3.33 12.89 -5.58
N PRO A 123 -4.55 13.42 -5.46
CA PRO A 123 -5.73 12.58 -5.34
C PRO A 123 -5.92 11.79 -6.65
N VAL A 124 -5.82 10.47 -6.58
CA VAL A 124 -6.00 9.56 -7.73
C VAL A 124 -7.42 9.63 -8.28
N PHE A 125 -8.38 9.94 -7.42
CA PHE A 125 -9.76 10.24 -7.81
C PHE A 125 -10.08 11.67 -7.38
N PRO A 126 -10.60 12.53 -8.28
CA PRO A 126 -11.15 13.80 -7.85
C PRO A 126 -12.23 13.49 -6.80
N GLN A 127 -12.12 14.12 -5.62
CA GLN A 127 -13.20 14.03 -4.64
C GLN A 127 -14.42 14.68 -5.29
N ALA A 128 -15.34 13.88 -5.81
CA ALA A 128 -16.70 14.34 -5.90
C ALA A 128 -17.08 14.73 -4.48
N GLU A 129 -17.43 16.00 -4.26
CA GLU A 129 -18.08 16.40 -3.02
C GLU A 129 -19.33 15.54 -2.90
N ALA A 130 -19.23 14.41 -2.20
CA ALA A 130 -20.39 13.66 -1.81
C ALA A 130 -21.16 14.65 -0.91
N PRO A 131 -22.40 15.03 -1.27
CA PRO A 131 -23.19 15.85 -0.36
C PRO A 131 -23.18 15.13 0.97
N VAL A 132 -22.80 15.84 2.03
CA VAL A 132 -22.84 15.33 3.39
C VAL A 132 -24.29 14.97 3.67
N ALA A 133 -24.66 13.74 3.35
CA ALA A 133 -25.92 13.18 3.78
C ALA A 133 -25.82 13.20 5.29
N LYS A 134 -26.62 14.07 5.92
CA LYS A 134 -26.81 14.07 7.37
C LYS A 134 -27.00 12.62 7.76
N ARG A 135 -26.09 12.09 8.58
CA ARG A 135 -26.27 10.77 9.21
C ARG A 135 -27.70 10.74 9.73
N PRO A 136 -28.56 9.81 9.28
CA PRO A 136 -29.79 9.56 10.00
C PRO A 136 -29.37 9.23 11.43
N THR A 137 -29.93 9.95 12.39
CA THR A 137 -29.83 9.61 13.79
C THR A 137 -30.38 8.19 13.93
N ALA A 138 -29.49 7.21 14.06
CA ALA A 138 -29.89 5.84 14.34
C ALA A 138 -30.44 5.81 15.76
N ASP A 139 -31.75 5.67 15.89
CA ASP A 139 -32.30 5.06 17.09
C ASP A 139 -31.65 3.68 17.27
N ALA A 140 -31.28 3.38 18.51
CA ALA A 140 -30.54 2.19 18.87
C ALA A 140 -31.32 0.93 18.51
N GLY A 141 -30.93 0.28 17.41
CA GLY A 141 -31.43 -1.04 17.04
C GLY A 141 -31.54 -1.23 15.54
N ASP A 142 -30.40 -1.38 14.86
CA ASP A 142 -30.21 -2.30 13.72
C ASP A 142 -28.90 -1.92 12.99
N VAL A 143 -27.87 -2.73 13.17
CA VAL A 143 -26.64 -2.65 12.36
C VAL A 143 -26.83 -3.58 11.15
N PRO A 144 -26.79 -3.08 9.91
CA PRO A 144 -26.86 -3.95 8.74
C PRO A 144 -25.58 -4.79 8.64
N THR A 145 -25.71 -6.11 8.63
CA THR A 145 -24.61 -7.09 8.64
C THR A 145 -24.08 -7.45 7.25
N SER A 146 -24.45 -6.72 6.20
CA SER A 146 -24.01 -7.01 4.83
C SER A 146 -23.34 -5.82 4.16
N TRP A 147 -22.15 -6.07 3.60
CA TRP A 147 -21.44 -5.17 2.69
C TRP A 147 -22.29 -4.89 1.43
N PRO A 148 -22.20 -3.70 0.82
CA PRO A 148 -22.94 -3.41 -0.39
C PRO A 148 -22.51 -4.35 -1.53
N THR A 149 -23.50 -4.90 -2.23
CA THR A 149 -23.30 -5.79 -3.38
C THR A 149 -22.60 -5.09 -4.54
N ALA A 150 -21.93 -5.87 -5.40
CA ALA A 150 -21.15 -5.44 -6.57
C ALA A 150 -21.84 -4.44 -7.52
N ALA A 151 -23.17 -4.34 -7.50
CA ALA A 151 -23.93 -3.37 -8.29
C ALA A 151 -23.60 -1.90 -7.96
N VAL A 152 -23.17 -1.58 -6.73
CA VAL A 152 -22.84 -0.20 -6.34
C VAL A 152 -21.46 0.24 -6.86
N LEU A 153 -20.53 -0.71 -7.06
CA LEU A 153 -19.19 -0.42 -7.60
C LEU A 153 -19.20 -0.23 -9.12
N ALA A 154 -20.16 -0.81 -9.83
CA ALA A 154 -20.25 -0.71 -11.30
C ALA A 154 -20.61 0.71 -11.79
N ALA A 155 -21.32 1.50 -10.98
CA ALA A 155 -21.75 2.84 -11.37
C ALA A 155 -20.63 3.91 -11.37
N ALA A 156 -19.44 3.59 -10.87
CA ALA A 156 -18.32 4.55 -10.75
C ALA A 156 -17.23 4.38 -11.85
N ALA A 157 -17.42 3.47 -12.81
CA ALA A 157 -16.35 2.99 -13.69
C ALA A 157 -16.38 3.53 -15.14
N GLU A 158 -17.26 4.48 -15.49
CA GLU A 158 -17.34 4.99 -16.87
C GLU A 158 -16.60 6.33 -17.04
N GLY A 159 -15.28 6.24 -17.23
CA GLY A 159 -14.46 7.34 -17.71
C GLY A 159 -13.06 6.85 -18.11
N PRO A 160 -12.48 7.30 -19.23
CA PRO A 160 -11.13 6.91 -19.62
C PRO A 160 -10.11 7.52 -18.64
N ILE A 161 -9.24 6.68 -18.08
CA ILE A 161 -8.10 7.11 -17.27
C ILE A 161 -6.91 7.28 -18.23
N GLU A 162 -6.53 8.53 -18.52
CA GLU A 162 -5.21 8.84 -19.06
C GLU A 162 -4.19 8.89 -17.91
N VAL A 163 -3.04 8.23 -18.08
CA VAL A 163 -1.93 8.23 -17.12
C VAL A 163 -0.71 8.83 -17.81
N LEU A 164 -0.19 9.92 -17.23
CA LEU A 164 1.08 10.57 -17.60
C LEU A 164 2.28 9.68 -17.25
#